data_AF-A0A1M5NTB8-F1
#
_entry.id   AF-A0A1M5NTB8-F1
#
_cell.length_a   1.000
_cell.length_b   1.000
_cell.length_c   1.000
_cell.angle_alpha   90.00
_cell.angle_beta   90.00
_cell.angle_gamma   90.00
#
_symmetry.space_group_name_H-M   'P 1'
#
loop_
_entity.id
_entity.type
_entity.pdbx_description
1 polymer ?
#
loop_
_entity_poly.entity_id
_entity_poly.type
_entity_poly.pdbx_seq_one_letter_code
_entity_poly.pdbx_strand_id
1 'polypeptide(L)'
;MIKFILGAKGSGKTRWLIDNANADYKSGNGNIAFVEVDDDHIFSLDYNVRLINATDYMLDDVESFYGFICGLMAMDYDLQKIYIDGIYKVLHLTVEDLEHITNKIEKVKEANNREIYINVDYLLDDMPESLKDHALEVKPQ
;
A
#
# COMPACT_ATOMS: atom_id res chain seq x y z
N MET A 1 -7.10 -8.71 -1.74
CA MET A 1 -7.08 -7.89 -2.98
C MET A 1 -5.97 -6.85 -2.87
N ILE A 2 -5.08 -6.80 -3.86
CA ILE A 2 -4.03 -5.77 -3.97
C ILE A 2 -4.44 -4.69 -4.98
N LYS A 3 -4.18 -3.42 -4.66
CA LYS A 3 -4.37 -2.28 -5.54
C LYS A 3 -3.16 -1.33 -5.50
N PHE A 4 -2.65 -1.00 -6.68
CA PHE A 4 -1.65 0.03 -6.90
C PHE A 4 -2.34 1.38 -7.10
N ILE A 5 -1.98 2.35 -6.26
CA ILE A 5 -2.44 3.72 -6.35
C ILE A 5 -1.43 4.49 -7.21
N LEU A 6 -1.88 4.87 -8.40
CA LEU A 6 -1.09 5.44 -9.49
C LEU A 6 -1.34 6.95 -9.62
N GLY A 7 -0.52 7.61 -10.40
CA GLY A 7 -0.68 9.03 -10.77
C GLY A 7 0.66 9.77 -10.77
N ALA A 8 0.69 10.96 -11.37
CA ALA A 8 1.90 11.78 -11.41
C ALA A 8 2.34 12.22 -10.00
N LYS A 9 3.62 12.59 -9.85
CA LYS A 9 4.10 13.26 -8.63
C LYS A 9 3.25 14.50 -8.36
N GLY A 10 2.74 14.60 -7.12
CA GLY A 10 1.85 15.70 -6.72
C GLY A 10 0.37 15.52 -7.10
N SER A 11 -0.04 14.37 -7.66
CA SER A 11 -1.46 14.11 -7.97
C SER A 11 -2.37 13.91 -6.75
N GLY A 12 -1.78 13.82 -5.54
CA GLY A 12 -2.52 13.63 -4.30
C GLY A 12 -2.60 12.17 -3.84
N LYS A 13 -1.76 11.25 -4.35
CA LYS A 13 -1.74 9.82 -3.96
C LYS A 13 -1.68 9.60 -2.44
N THR A 14 -0.75 10.26 -1.76
CA THR A 14 -0.62 10.21 -0.28
C THR A 14 -1.89 10.66 0.42
N ARG A 15 -2.45 11.82 0.01
CA ARG A 15 -3.70 12.32 0.56
C ARG A 15 -4.85 11.34 0.34
N TRP A 16 -4.94 10.74 -0.85
CA TRP A 16 -5.93 9.73 -1.15
C TRP A 16 -5.83 8.53 -0.20
N LEU A 17 -4.62 8.01 0.05
CA LEU A 17 -4.42 6.90 0.99
C LEU A 17 -4.88 7.28 2.41
N ILE A 18 -4.48 8.44 2.91
CA ILE A 18 -4.84 8.92 4.25
C ILE A 18 -6.36 9.14 4.38
N ASP A 19 -6.97 9.82 3.40
CA ASP A 19 -8.41 10.09 3.41
C ASP A 19 -9.22 8.78 3.39
N ASN A 20 -8.77 7.77 2.62
CA ASN A 20 -9.43 6.46 2.59
C ASN A 20 -9.20 5.67 3.87
N ALA A 21 -7.99 5.63 4.43
CA ALA A 21 -7.73 4.96 5.71
C ALA A 21 -8.59 5.54 6.84
N ASN A 22 -8.71 6.87 6.91
CA ASN A 22 -9.57 7.57 7.87
C ASN A 22 -11.06 7.28 7.65
N ALA A 23 -11.51 7.26 6.40
CA ALA A 23 -12.90 6.95 6.06
C ALA A 23 -13.24 5.50 6.40
N ASP A 24 -12.33 4.57 6.11
CA ASP A 24 -12.51 3.16 6.43
C ASP A 24 -12.59 2.94 7.94
N TYR A 25 -11.69 3.56 8.71
CA TYR A 25 -11.76 3.52 10.18
C TYR A 25 -13.13 4.01 10.70
N LYS A 26 -13.59 5.17 10.21
CA LYS A 26 -14.89 5.76 10.61
C LYS A 26 -16.09 4.91 10.18
N SER A 27 -15.96 4.13 9.12
CA SER A 27 -17.01 3.22 8.64
C SER A 27 -17.12 1.92 9.44
N GLY A 28 -16.22 1.70 10.40
CA GLY A 28 -16.21 0.52 11.27
C GLY A 28 -15.14 -0.51 10.92
N ASN A 29 -14.28 -0.25 9.93
CA ASN A 29 -13.09 -1.06 9.69
C ASN A 29 -12.03 -0.70 10.74
N GLY A 30 -12.14 -1.33 11.92
CA GLY A 30 -11.35 -0.94 13.09
C GLY A 30 -9.88 -1.36 13.06
N ASN A 31 -9.49 -2.30 12.18
CA ASN A 31 -8.13 -2.83 12.14
C ASN A 31 -7.45 -2.53 10.80
N ILE A 32 -6.78 -1.38 10.78
CA ILE A 32 -6.10 -0.81 9.61
C ILE A 32 -4.65 -0.54 9.99
N ALA A 33 -3.72 -0.96 9.13
CA ALA A 33 -2.32 -0.57 9.18
C ALA A 33 -2.03 0.46 8.09
N PHE A 34 -1.36 1.54 8.47
CA PHE A 34 -0.79 2.53 7.56
C PHE A 34 0.73 2.45 7.67
N VAL A 35 1.39 2.11 6.57
CA VAL A 35 2.83 2.00 6.44
C VAL A 35 3.33 3.22 5.69
N GLU A 36 4.30 3.93 6.24
CA GLU A 36 4.90 5.10 5.60
C GLU A 36 6.42 5.09 5.64
N VAL A 37 7.03 5.86 4.75
CA VAL A 37 8.49 6.08 4.68
C VAL A 37 8.89 7.49 5.12
N ASP A 38 7.96 8.45 5.15
CA ASP A 38 8.22 9.82 5.60
C ASP A 38 7.36 10.19 6.80
N ASP A 39 7.86 11.11 7.63
CA ASP A 39 7.13 11.61 8.81
C ASP A 39 6.20 12.83 8.49
N ASP A 40 6.13 13.26 7.22
CA ASP A 40 5.64 14.61 6.85
C ASP A 40 4.11 14.77 6.87
N HIS A 41 3.33 13.68 6.90
CA HIS A 41 1.86 13.72 6.75
C HIS A 41 1.07 13.06 7.89
N ILE A 42 1.78 12.57 8.93
CA ILE A 42 1.24 11.88 10.12
C ILE A 42 0.06 12.61 10.78
N PHE A 43 0.10 13.94 10.86
CA PHE A 43 -0.89 14.71 11.61
C PHE A 43 -2.32 14.66 11.05
N SER A 44 -2.48 14.13 9.83
CA SER A 44 -3.77 13.99 9.17
C SER A 44 -4.39 12.59 9.29
N LEU A 45 -3.63 11.60 9.78
CA LEU A 45 -4.12 10.25 10.01
C LEU A 45 -4.87 10.19 11.35
N ASP A 46 -5.99 9.47 11.39
CA ASP A 46 -6.71 9.20 12.64
C ASP A 46 -5.79 8.44 13.61
N TYR A 47 -5.72 8.90 14.86
CA TYR A 47 -4.79 8.37 15.86
C TYR A 47 -5.05 6.90 16.23
N ASN A 48 -6.20 6.34 15.86
CA ASN A 48 -6.52 4.94 16.06
C ASN A 48 -6.06 4.04 14.91
N VAL A 49 -5.71 4.60 13.75
CA VAL A 49 -5.09 3.83 12.66
C VAL A 49 -3.66 3.51 13.06
N ARG A 50 -3.28 2.23 12.95
CA ARG A 50 -1.93 1.78 13.34
C ARG A 50 -0.91 2.29 12.33
N LEU A 51 -0.04 3.20 12.77
CA LEU A 51 1.05 3.71 11.98
C LEU A 51 2.30 2.82 12.12
N ILE A 52 2.98 2.57 11.00
CA ILE A 52 4.20 1.75 10.92
C ILE A 52 5.21 2.48 10.04
N ASN A 53 6.40 2.76 10.58
CA ASN A 53 7.48 3.36 9.80
C ASN A 53 8.28 2.25 9.09
N ALA A 54 8.24 2.23 7.75
CA ALA A 54 8.91 1.23 6.94
C ALA A 54 10.45 1.32 6.99
N THR A 55 11.00 2.48 7.36
CA THR A 55 12.46 2.67 7.42
C THR A 55 13.12 1.85 8.54
N ASP A 56 12.36 1.45 9.56
CA ASP A 56 12.82 0.60 10.66
C ASP A 56 13.11 -0.86 10.24
N TYR A 57 12.72 -1.26 9.03
CA TYR A 57 12.71 -2.66 8.59
C TYR A 57 13.69 -2.99 7.46
N MET A 58 14.51 -2.03 7.01
CA MET A 58 15.54 -2.22 5.97
C MET A 58 15.00 -2.92 4.70
N LEU A 59 13.90 -2.37 4.14
CA LEU A 59 13.28 -2.91 2.93
C LEU A 59 14.09 -2.50 1.68
N ASP A 60 15.13 -3.27 1.34
CA ASP A 60 16.08 -2.95 0.27
C ASP A 60 15.93 -3.83 -0.99
N ASP A 61 15.08 -4.86 -0.94
CA ASP A 61 14.70 -5.66 -2.08
C ASP A 61 13.20 -6.05 -2.11
N VAL A 62 12.75 -6.54 -3.26
CA VAL A 62 11.35 -6.95 -3.52
C VAL A 62 10.89 -8.08 -2.59
N GLU A 63 11.79 -8.98 -2.22
CA GLU A 63 11.49 -10.14 -1.38
C GLU A 63 11.32 -9.74 0.09
N SER A 64 12.14 -8.80 0.57
CA SER A 64 12.02 -8.17 1.89
C SER A 64 10.69 -7.42 2.02
N PHE A 65 10.28 -6.68 0.98
CA PHE A 65 9.00 -5.99 0.96
C PHE A 65 7.81 -6.95 0.94
N TYR A 66 7.87 -8.00 0.11
CA TYR A 66 6.88 -9.08 0.13
C TYR A 66 6.80 -9.75 1.52
N GLY A 67 7.94 -10.06 2.11
CA GLY A 67 8.05 -10.66 3.44
C GLY A 67 7.47 -9.75 4.53
N PHE A 68 7.70 -8.45 4.43
CA PHE A 68 7.14 -7.44 5.32
C PHE A 68 5.60 -7.43 5.27
N ILE A 69 5.00 -7.40 4.08
CA ILE A 69 3.53 -7.47 3.91
C ILE A 69 2.99 -8.79 4.51
N CYS A 70 3.67 -9.91 4.28
CA CYS A 70 3.31 -11.19 4.88
C CYS A 70 3.40 -11.16 6.41
N GLY A 71 4.42 -10.51 6.96
CA GLY A 71 4.62 -10.33 8.40
C GLY A 71 3.50 -9.51 9.04
N LEU A 72 3.07 -8.42 8.40
CA LEU A 72 1.91 -7.63 8.84
C LEU A 72 0.66 -8.51 8.93
N MET A 73 0.43 -9.32 7.89
CA MET A 73 -0.71 -10.23 7.87
C MET A 73 -0.62 -11.34 8.93
N ALA A 74 0.58 -11.89 9.14
CA ALA A 74 0.80 -12.98 10.08
C ALA A 74 0.71 -12.55 11.55
N MET A 75 1.11 -11.31 11.86
CA MET A 75 1.06 -10.78 13.22
C MET A 75 -0.39 -10.50 13.67
N ASP A 76 -1.26 -10.13 12.74
CA ASP A 76 -2.59 -9.65 13.03
C ASP A 76 -3.64 -10.34 12.15
N TYR A 77 -4.35 -11.27 12.78
CA TYR A 77 -5.40 -12.07 12.13
C TYR A 77 -6.59 -11.21 11.68
N ASP A 78 -6.92 -10.17 12.45
CA ASP A 78 -8.07 -9.32 12.19
C ASP A 78 -7.72 -8.11 11.31
N LEU A 79 -6.47 -7.98 10.86
CA LEU A 79 -6.03 -6.84 10.04
C LEU A 79 -6.70 -6.90 8.66
N GLN A 80 -7.61 -5.95 8.42
CA GLN A 80 -8.47 -5.92 7.24
C GLN A 80 -7.85 -5.13 6.10
N LYS A 81 -7.22 -3.98 6.39
CA LYS A 81 -6.67 -3.09 5.37
C LYS A 81 -5.25 -2.66 5.66
N ILE A 82 -4.44 -2.61 4.61
CA ILE A 82 -3.05 -2.16 4.64
C ILE A 82 -2.91 -1.05 3.61
N TYR A 83 -2.51 0.14 4.04
CA TYR A 83 -2.16 1.26 3.17
C TYR A 83 -0.65 1.44 3.25
N ILE A 84 0.03 1.49 2.11
CA ILE A 84 1.49 1.62 2.02
C ILE A 84 1.81 2.84 1.18
N ASP A 85 2.41 3.85 1.81
CA ASP A 85 2.85 5.08 1.17
C ASP A 85 4.38 5.21 1.15
N GLY A 86 4.89 5.90 0.13
CA GLY A 86 6.29 6.30 0.07
C GLY A 86 7.31 5.17 -0.16
N ILE A 87 6.90 3.91 -0.33
CA ILE A 87 7.82 2.76 -0.47
C ILE A 87 8.86 2.96 -1.60
N TYR A 88 8.47 3.63 -2.68
CA TYR A 88 9.33 3.97 -3.81
C TYR A 88 10.56 4.84 -3.45
N LYS A 89 10.59 5.42 -2.25
CA LYS A 89 11.73 6.21 -1.74
C LYS A 89 12.86 5.35 -1.19
N VAL A 90 12.55 4.13 -0.73
CA VAL A 90 13.53 3.18 -0.18
C VAL A 90 13.75 1.98 -1.08
N LEU A 91 12.76 1.63 -1.90
CA LEU A 91 12.80 0.48 -2.79
C LEU A 91 12.38 0.87 -4.21
N HIS A 92 13.24 0.63 -5.18
CA HIS A 92 12.87 0.78 -6.59
C HIS A 92 12.12 -0.48 -7.06
N LEU A 93 10.82 -0.34 -7.28
CA LEU A 93 9.97 -1.42 -7.80
C LEU A 93 9.76 -1.20 -9.29
N THR A 94 10.18 -2.15 -10.13
CA THR A 94 9.83 -2.16 -11.56
C THR A 94 8.41 -2.71 -11.77
N VAL A 95 7.88 -2.59 -12.99
CA VAL A 95 6.59 -3.19 -13.35
C VAL A 95 6.61 -4.71 -13.14
N GLU A 96 7.72 -5.37 -13.50
CA GLU A 96 7.90 -6.81 -13.29
C GLU A 96 7.87 -7.17 -11.79
N ASP A 97 8.41 -6.30 -10.93
CA ASP A 97 8.35 -6.49 -9.48
C ASP A 97 6.91 -6.35 -8.96
N LEU A 98 6.11 -5.43 -9.50
CA LEU A 98 4.69 -5.30 -9.16
C LEU A 98 3.89 -6.54 -9.58
N GLU A 99 4.15 -7.09 -10.76
CA GLU A 99 3.56 -8.35 -11.21
C GLU A 99 3.98 -9.51 -10.29
N HIS A 100 5.27 -9.57 -9.93
CA HIS A 100 5.80 -10.61 -9.05
C HIS A 100 5.17 -10.54 -7.65
N ILE A 101 5.11 -9.36 -7.03
CA ILE A 101 4.49 -9.15 -5.72
C ILE A 101 3.00 -9.52 -5.77
N THR A 102 2.28 -9.08 -6.80
CA THR A 102 0.85 -9.41 -7.00
C THR A 102 0.66 -10.92 -7.04
N ASN A 103 1.38 -11.61 -7.92
CA ASN A 103 1.32 -13.05 -8.08
C ASN A 103 1.67 -13.83 -6.80
N LYS A 104 2.57 -13.30 -5.97
CA LYS A 104 2.94 -13.94 -4.70
C LYS A 104 1.90 -13.71 -3.62
N ILE A 105 1.42 -12.48 -3.46
CA ILE A 105 0.40 -12.13 -2.46
C ILE A 105 -0.91 -12.87 -2.73
N GLU A 106 -1.34 -13.01 -3.98
CA GLU A 106 -2.57 -13.74 -4.32
C GLU A 106 -2.52 -15.24 -3.99
N LYS A 107 -1.32 -15.82 -3.90
CA LYS A 107 -1.13 -17.21 -3.45
C LYS A 107 -1.22 -17.35 -1.93
N VAL A 108 -1.15 -16.25 -1.18
CA VAL A 108 -1.29 -16.23 0.28
C VAL A 108 -2.78 -16.27 0.63
N LYS A 109 -3.25 -17.38 1.21
CA LYS A 109 -4.66 -17.58 1.57
C LYS A 109 -5.23 -16.44 2.43
N GLU A 110 -4.43 -15.93 3.37
CA GLU A 110 -4.80 -14.83 4.26
C GLU A 110 -5.03 -13.50 3.53
N ALA A 111 -4.44 -13.30 2.35
CA ALA A 111 -4.59 -12.06 1.58
C ALA A 111 -5.98 -11.93 0.91
N ASN A 112 -6.75 -13.02 0.83
CA ASN A 112 -8.08 -13.03 0.22
C ASN A 112 -9.11 -12.20 1.00
N ASN A 113 -8.91 -12.06 2.32
CA ASN A 113 -9.82 -11.33 3.21
C ASN A 113 -9.34 -9.91 3.52
N ARG A 114 -8.32 -9.43 2.79
CA ARG A 114 -7.64 -8.18 3.09
C ARG A 114 -7.60 -7.27 1.87
N GLU A 115 -7.58 -5.97 2.10
CA GLU A 115 -7.37 -4.97 1.05
C GLU A 115 -6.00 -4.32 1.26
N ILE A 116 -5.14 -4.39 0.24
CA ILE A 116 -3.78 -3.86 0.29
C ILE A 116 -3.67 -2.77 -0.77
N TYR A 117 -3.37 -1.55 -0.34
CA TYR A 117 -3.22 -0.36 -1.18
C TYR A 117 -1.77 0.09 -1.16
N ILE A 118 -1.13 0.17 -2.32
CA ILE A 118 0.29 0.51 -2.43
C ILE A 118 0.45 1.71 -3.36
N ASN A 119 0.96 2.83 -2.85
CA ASN A 119 1.33 3.96 -3.70
C ASN A 119 2.62 3.65 -4.47
N VAL A 120 2.54 3.75 -5.79
CA VAL A 120 3.68 3.58 -6.71
C VAL A 120 3.72 4.74 -7.71
N ASP A 121 4.91 5.10 -8.19
CA ASP A 121 5.10 6.26 -9.07
C ASP A 121 5.03 5.87 -10.56
N TYR A 122 3.85 5.39 -10.95
CA TYR A 122 3.50 5.03 -12.33
C TYR A 122 2.19 5.70 -12.73
N LEU A 123 1.96 5.82 -14.03
CA LEU A 123 0.66 6.18 -14.62
C LEU A 123 -0.08 4.91 -15.05
N LEU A 124 -1.39 5.04 -15.29
CA LEU A 124 -2.16 3.91 -15.79
C LEU A 124 -1.65 3.40 -17.14
N ASP A 125 -1.14 4.30 -17.97
CA ASP A 125 -0.58 3.97 -19.29
C ASP A 125 0.73 3.18 -19.21
N ASP A 126 1.43 3.22 -18.06
CA ASP A 126 2.65 2.44 -17.82
C ASP A 126 2.34 0.98 -17.41
N MET A 127 1.09 0.68 -17.04
CA MET A 127 0.70 -0.63 -16.51
C MET A 127 0.43 -1.66 -17.60
N PRO A 128 0.99 -2.87 -17.50
CA PRO A 128 0.67 -3.97 -18.38
C PRO A 128 -0.79 -4.42 -18.16
N GLU A 129 -1.34 -5.14 -19.14
CA GLU A 129 -2.72 -5.64 -19.07
C GLU A 129 -2.99 -6.49 -17.83
N SER A 130 -2.01 -7.28 -17.40
CA SER A 130 -2.00 -8.10 -16.18
C SER A 130 -2.26 -7.32 -14.89
N LEU A 131 -1.91 -6.03 -14.84
CA LEU A 131 -2.05 -5.19 -13.65
C LEU A 131 -3.17 -4.17 -13.72
N LYS A 132 -3.90 -4.08 -14.85
CA LYS A 132 -4.96 -3.07 -15.02
C LYS A 132 -6.07 -3.20 -13.98
N ASP A 133 -6.45 -4.42 -13.63
CA ASP A 133 -7.48 -4.68 -12.61
C ASP A 133 -7.00 -4.39 -11.18
N HIS A 134 -5.68 -4.27 -11.00
CA HIS A 134 -5.04 -3.86 -9.75
C HIS A 134 -4.73 -2.35 -9.72
N ALA A 135 -4.98 -1.59 -10.79
CA ALA A 135 -4.57 -0.21 -10.89
C ALA A 135 -5.71 0.78 -10.57
N LEU A 136 -5.41 1.81 -9.78
CA LEU A 136 -6.29 2.98 -9.58
C LEU A 136 -5.47 4.26 -9.75
N GLU A 137 -5.76 5.04 -10.79
CA GLU A 137 -5.06 6.30 -11.02
C GLU A 137 -5.76 7.48 -10.35
N VAL A 138 -5.02 8.15 -9.46
CA VAL A 138 -5.42 9.40 -8.81
C VAL A 138 -5.02 10.58 -9.70
N LYS A 139 -6.02 11.36 -10.10
CA LYS A 139 -5.83 12.58 -10.90
C LYS A 139 -5.90 13.81 -10.00
N PRO A 140 -5.10 14.86 -10.27
CA PRO A 140 -5.21 16.13 -9.57
C PRO A 140 -6.64 16.68 -9.70
N GLN A 141 -7.20 17.19 -8.60
CA GLN A 141 -8.45 17.97 -8.60
C GLN A 141 -8.19 19.42 -8.96
#